data_AF-A0A706WFS1-F1
#
_entry.id   AF-A0A706WFS1-F1
#
_cell.length_a   1.000
_cell.length_b   1.000
_cell.length_c   1.000
_cell.angle_alpha   90.00
_cell.angle_beta   90.00
_cell.angle_gamma   90.00
#
_symmetry.space_group_name_H-M   'P 1'
#
loop_
_entity.id
_entity.type
_entity.pdbx_description
1 polymer ?
#
loop_
_entity_poly.entity_id
_entity_poly.type
_entity_poly.pdbx_seq_one_letter_code
_entity_poly.pdbx_strand_id
1 'polypeptide(L)'
;QRVGRHGKLFPCYKFRSMVMNSQEVLKELLANDPIARAEWEKDFKLKNDPRITAVGRFIRKTSLDELPQLFNVLKGDMSLVGPRPIVSDELERYCDDVDYYLMAKPGMTGLWQVSGRNDVDYDTRVYFDSWYVKNWTLWNDIAILFKTAKVVLRRDGAY
;
A
#
# COMPACT_ATOMS: atom_id res chain seq x y z
N GLN A 1 6.19 -8.17 7.73
CA GLN A 1 7.21 -7.11 7.58
C GLN A 1 7.06 -6.43 6.23
N ARG A 2 7.81 -5.37 5.98
CA ARG A 2 7.86 -4.65 4.70
C ARG A 2 9.31 -4.36 4.31
N VAL A 3 9.54 -4.21 3.01
CA VAL A 3 10.87 -3.90 2.46
C VAL A 3 11.09 -2.39 2.54
N GLY A 4 12.14 -1.98 3.25
CA GLY A 4 12.59 -0.59 3.36
C GLY A 4 13.76 -0.27 2.43
N ARG A 5 14.32 0.93 2.62
CA ARG A 5 15.50 1.39 1.88
C ARG A 5 16.66 0.40 2.01
N HIS A 6 17.37 0.15 0.92
CA HIS A 6 18.45 -0.82 0.79
C HIS A 6 18.04 -2.26 1.14
N GLY A 7 16.75 -2.59 0.99
CA GLY A 7 16.21 -3.93 1.25
C GLY A 7 16.01 -4.25 2.73
N LYS A 8 16.27 -3.30 3.64
CA LYS A 8 16.15 -3.54 5.08
C LYS A 8 14.69 -3.79 5.45
N LEU A 9 14.39 -4.96 6.01
CA LEU A 9 13.06 -5.29 6.48
C LEU A 9 12.72 -4.53 7.78
N PHE A 10 11.48 -4.06 7.88
CA PHE A 10 10.98 -3.39 9.09
C PHE A 10 9.53 -3.79 9.42
N PRO A 11 9.11 -3.65 10.70
CA PRO A 11 7.72 -3.83 11.09
C PRO A 11 6.90 -2.60 10.65
N CYS A 12 6.04 -2.74 9.63
CA CYS A 12 5.10 -1.71 9.24
C CYS A 12 3.84 -1.80 10.11
N TYR A 13 3.61 -0.80 10.96
CA TYR A 13 2.52 -0.81 11.93
C TYR A 13 1.18 -0.48 11.28
N LYS A 14 0.12 -1.19 11.69
CA LYS A 14 -1.26 -0.87 11.30
C LYS A 14 -2.24 -1.36 12.34
N PHE A 15 -3.43 -0.75 12.43
CA PHE A 15 -4.50 -1.34 13.22
C PHE A 15 -5.05 -2.59 12.55
N ARG A 16 -5.42 -3.58 13.37
CA ARG A 16 -6.02 -4.82 12.89
C ARG A 16 -7.45 -4.53 12.41
N SER A 17 -7.69 -4.68 11.12
CA SER A 17 -9.02 -4.55 10.49
C SER A 17 -9.64 -5.89 10.07
N MET A 18 -8.88 -6.98 10.20
CA MET A 18 -9.29 -8.33 9.78
C MET A 18 -9.50 -9.28 10.96
N VAL A 19 -10.22 -10.38 10.71
CA VAL A 19 -10.36 -11.50 11.64
C VAL A 19 -9.00 -12.16 11.95
N MET A 20 -8.88 -12.81 13.10
CA MET A 20 -7.61 -13.41 13.55
C MET A 20 -7.11 -14.51 12.61
N ASN A 21 -8.02 -15.35 12.12
CA ASN A 21 -7.77 -16.44 11.19
C ASN A 21 -7.85 -15.99 9.70
N SER A 22 -7.43 -14.76 9.41
CA SER A 22 -7.57 -14.16 8.07
C SER A 22 -6.77 -14.91 6.99
N GLN A 23 -5.67 -15.58 7.36
CA GLN A 23 -4.86 -16.35 6.40
C GLN A 23 -5.55 -17.66 6.02
N GLU A 24 -6.15 -18.34 6.99
CA GLU A 24 -6.93 -19.56 6.79
C GLU A 24 -8.16 -19.27 5.92
N VAL A 25 -8.89 -18.19 6.23
CA VAL A 25 -10.05 -17.74 5.45
C VAL A 25 -9.64 -17.38 4.02
N LEU A 26 -8.50 -16.72 3.81
CA LEU A 26 -8.00 -16.44 2.46
C LEU A 26 -7.71 -17.75 1.71
N LYS A 27 -6.98 -18.67 2.34
CA LYS A 27 -6.57 -19.92 1.70
C LYS A 27 -7.79 -20.75 1.27
N GLU A 28 -8.78 -20.85 2.15
CA GLU A 28 -10.03 -21.56 1.87
C GLU A 28 -10.83 -20.86 0.75
N LEU A 29 -10.94 -19.53 0.78
CA LEU A 29 -11.61 -18.77 -0.27
C LEU A 29 -10.93 -18.96 -1.63
N LEU A 30 -9.61 -18.78 -1.69
CA LEU A 30 -8.86 -18.94 -2.94
C LEU A 30 -8.91 -20.38 -3.45
N ALA A 31 -9.02 -21.39 -2.57
CA ALA A 31 -9.16 -22.79 -2.97
C ALA A 31 -10.52 -23.07 -3.63
N ASN A 32 -11.59 -22.44 -3.13
CA ASN A 32 -12.97 -22.75 -3.49
C ASN A 32 -13.61 -21.77 -4.48
N ASP A 33 -13.03 -20.59 -4.70
CA ASP A 33 -13.56 -19.55 -5.60
C ASP A 33 -12.51 -19.15 -6.67
N PRO A 34 -12.65 -19.65 -7.91
CA PRO A 34 -11.75 -19.29 -9.01
C PRO A 34 -11.78 -17.80 -9.39
N ILE A 35 -12.90 -17.10 -9.18
CA ILE A 35 -13.03 -15.68 -9.48
C ILE A 35 -12.23 -14.87 -8.47
N ALA A 36 -12.38 -15.18 -7.18
CA ALA A 36 -11.58 -14.57 -6.12
C ALA A 36 -10.08 -14.86 -6.31
N ARG A 37 -9.72 -16.05 -6.79
CA ARG A 37 -8.32 -16.40 -7.11
C ARG A 37 -7.75 -15.51 -8.20
N ALA A 38 -8.45 -15.38 -9.33
CA ALA A 38 -8.00 -14.54 -10.43
C ALA A 38 -7.87 -13.06 -10.03
N GLU A 39 -8.80 -12.55 -9.21
CA GLU A 39 -8.72 -11.19 -8.67
C GLU A 39 -7.49 -11.01 -7.76
N TRP A 40 -7.24 -11.98 -6.87
CA TRP A 40 -6.09 -11.96 -5.97
C TRP A 40 -4.76 -12.02 -6.71
N GLU A 41 -4.61 -12.91 -7.70
CA GLU A 41 -3.38 -13.04 -8.49
C GLU A 41 -3.07 -11.76 -9.29
N LYS A 42 -4.10 -11.05 -9.74
CA LYS A 42 -3.95 -9.79 -10.47
C LYS A 42 -3.52 -8.65 -9.54
N ASP A 43 -4.28 -8.41 -8.48
CA ASP A 43 -4.24 -7.15 -7.73
C ASP A 43 -3.77 -7.29 -6.28
N PHE A 44 -3.57 -8.52 -5.78
CA PHE A 44 -3.32 -8.83 -4.36
C PHE A 44 -4.37 -8.20 -3.42
N LYS A 45 -5.59 -8.02 -3.91
CA LYS A 45 -6.72 -7.41 -3.21
C LYS A 45 -8.01 -8.05 -3.71
N LEU A 46 -8.96 -8.25 -2.80
CA LEU A 46 -10.33 -8.66 -3.13
C LEU A 46 -11.26 -7.46 -2.95
N LYS A 47 -12.21 -7.25 -3.87
CA LYS A 47 -13.24 -6.21 -3.71
C LYS A 47 -14.17 -6.49 -2.53
N ASN A 48 -14.64 -7.73 -2.42
CA ASN A 48 -15.52 -8.18 -1.33
C ASN A 48 -14.76 -9.17 -0.44
N ASP A 49 -13.91 -8.64 0.43
CA ASP A 49 -13.03 -9.45 1.27
C ASP A 49 -13.73 -9.91 2.57
N PRO A 50 -14.05 -11.21 2.73
CA PRO A 50 -14.76 -11.72 3.90
C PRO A 50 -13.92 -11.67 5.17
N ARG A 51 -12.61 -11.41 5.06
CA ARG A 51 -11.70 -11.31 6.21
C ARG A 51 -11.87 -10.01 6.97
N ILE A 52 -12.50 -8.98 6.38
CA ILE A 52 -12.66 -7.65 6.97
C ILE A 52 -13.86 -7.63 7.91
N THR A 53 -13.64 -7.23 9.17
CA THR A 53 -14.74 -7.10 10.15
C THR A 53 -15.59 -5.86 9.88
N ALA A 54 -16.79 -5.76 10.47
CA ALA A 54 -17.64 -4.57 10.32
C ALA A 54 -16.95 -3.28 10.79
N VAL A 55 -16.27 -3.33 11.94
CA VAL A 55 -15.44 -2.23 12.45
C VAL A 55 -14.22 -2.02 11.54
N GLY A 56 -13.61 -3.10 11.05
CA GLY A 56 -12.51 -3.06 10.10
C GLY A 56 -12.85 -2.30 8.82
N ARG A 57 -14.06 -2.45 8.29
CA ARG A 57 -14.54 -1.68 7.13
C ARG A 57 -14.54 -0.18 7.43
N PHE A 58 -15.00 0.24 8.60
CA PHE A 58 -14.97 1.65 8.98
C PHE A 58 -13.54 2.19 9.09
N ILE A 59 -12.64 1.45 9.75
CA ILE A 59 -11.23 1.84 9.92
C ILE A 59 -10.55 1.99 8.55
N ARG A 60 -10.73 1.02 7.63
CA ARG A 60 -10.15 1.06 6.28
C ARG A 60 -10.76 2.19 5.43
N LYS A 61 -12.08 2.40 5.52
CA LYS A 61 -12.79 3.47 4.80
C LYS A 61 -12.29 4.87 5.17
N THR A 62 -11.84 5.03 6.41
CA THR A 62 -11.31 6.29 6.95
C THR A 62 -9.78 6.35 6.89
N SER A 63 -9.13 5.31 6.36
CA SER A 63 -7.66 5.14 6.34
C SER A 63 -7.02 5.25 7.73
N LEU A 64 -7.80 4.99 8.79
CA LEU A 64 -7.32 5.06 10.16
C LEU A 64 -6.37 3.89 10.48
N ASP A 65 -6.45 2.78 9.73
CA ASP A 65 -5.59 1.61 9.93
C ASP A 65 -4.12 1.92 9.76
N GLU A 66 -3.77 2.95 8.98
CA GLU A 66 -2.39 3.33 8.68
C GLU A 66 -1.83 4.42 9.62
N LEU A 67 -2.64 4.98 10.54
CA LEU A 67 -2.16 5.96 11.52
C LEU A 67 -0.94 5.48 12.33
N PRO A 68 -0.85 4.21 12.77
CA PRO A 68 0.34 3.72 13.47
C PRO A 68 1.64 3.80 12.64
N GLN A 69 1.57 3.92 11.31
CA GLN A 69 2.76 4.10 10.47
C GLN A 69 3.48 5.44 10.74
N LEU A 70 2.82 6.43 11.36
CA LEU A 70 3.51 7.64 11.83
C LEU A 70 4.65 7.31 12.80
N PHE A 71 4.51 6.25 13.61
CA PHE A 71 5.61 5.78 14.45
C PHE A 71 6.78 5.23 13.64
N ASN A 72 6.53 4.60 12.48
CA ASN A 72 7.59 4.17 11.57
C ASN A 72 8.31 5.37 10.93
N VAL A 73 7.58 6.43 10.60
CA VAL A 73 8.17 7.68 10.10
C VAL A 73 9.07 8.31 11.16
N LEU A 74 8.61 8.40 12.40
CA LEU A 74 9.39 8.94 13.52
C LEU A 74 10.63 8.10 13.84
N LYS A 75 10.54 6.76 13.71
CA LYS A 75 11.68 5.84 13.84
C LYS A 75 12.67 5.90 12.67
N GLY A 76 12.27 6.53 11.56
CA GLY A 76 13.08 6.64 10.35
C GLY A 76 13.02 5.42 9.43
N ASP A 77 12.14 4.46 9.69
CA ASP A 77 11.89 3.30 8.80
C ASP A 77 11.15 3.71 7.52
N MET A 78 10.29 4.72 7.64
CA MET A 78 9.45 5.27 6.56
C MET A 78 9.62 6.78 6.43
N SER A 79 9.08 7.34 5.34
CA SER A 79 8.85 8.77 5.14
C SER A 79 7.35 9.06 5.06
N LEU A 80 6.96 10.34 5.13
CA LEU A 80 5.57 10.73 4.87
C LEU A 80 5.21 10.47 3.39
N VAL A 81 6.10 10.86 2.48
CA VAL A 81 5.94 10.65 1.03
C VAL A 81 7.02 9.72 0.52
N GLY A 82 6.65 8.74 -0.29
CA GLY A 82 7.56 7.73 -0.83
C GLY A 82 6.81 6.60 -1.54
N PRO A 83 7.54 5.63 -2.12
CA PRO A 83 6.96 4.41 -2.68
C PRO A 83 6.12 3.65 -1.66
N ARG A 84 5.10 2.89 -2.09
CA ARG A 84 4.27 2.13 -1.15
C ARG A 84 5.10 1.05 -0.46
N PRO A 85 4.98 0.85 0.87
CA PRO A 85 5.64 -0.27 1.54
C PRO A 85 5.05 -1.61 1.08
N ILE A 86 5.85 -2.40 0.35
CA ILE A 86 5.48 -3.72 -0.18
C ILE A 86 6.07 -4.88 0.64
N VAL A 87 5.51 -6.08 0.47
CA VAL A 87 6.14 -7.32 0.98
C VAL A 87 7.29 -7.78 0.08
N SER A 88 8.15 -8.68 0.57
CA SER A 88 9.26 -9.21 -0.22
C SER A 88 8.79 -9.90 -1.50
N ASP A 89 7.68 -10.64 -1.43
CA ASP A 89 7.10 -11.35 -2.59
C ASP A 89 6.62 -10.38 -3.69
N GLU A 90 6.34 -9.12 -3.36
CA GLU A 90 5.95 -8.07 -4.31
C GLU A 90 7.16 -7.45 -5.03
N LEU A 91 8.39 -7.64 -4.53
CA LEU A 91 9.62 -7.09 -5.15
C LEU A 91 9.88 -7.69 -6.54
N GLU A 92 9.56 -8.96 -6.75
CA GLU A 92 9.75 -9.61 -8.04
C GLU A 92 8.97 -8.92 -9.16
N ARG A 93 7.83 -8.29 -8.82
CA ARG A 93 6.99 -7.54 -9.76
C ARG A 93 7.57 -6.17 -10.15
N TYR A 94 8.60 -5.69 -9.45
CA TYR A 94 9.27 -4.44 -9.81
C TYR A 94 10.27 -4.63 -10.95
N CYS A 95 10.65 -5.87 -11.28
CA CYS A 95 11.57 -6.18 -12.38
C CYS A 95 12.80 -5.23 -12.38
N ASP A 96 13.05 -4.53 -13.48
CA ASP A 96 14.18 -3.62 -13.68
C ASP A 96 14.10 -2.35 -12.81
N ASP A 97 12.94 -2.03 -12.24
CA ASP A 97 12.72 -0.83 -11.45
C ASP A 97 12.95 -1.05 -9.93
N VAL A 98 13.31 -2.28 -9.53
CA VAL A 98 13.53 -2.62 -8.11
C VAL A 98 14.59 -1.75 -7.44
N ASP A 99 15.63 -1.36 -8.18
CA ASP A 99 16.71 -0.53 -7.64
C ASP A 99 16.19 0.85 -7.23
N TYR A 100 15.27 1.45 -8.00
CA TYR A 100 14.67 2.74 -7.64
C TYR A 100 13.85 2.62 -6.36
N TYR A 101 13.09 1.54 -6.21
CA TYR A 101 12.35 1.27 -4.97
C TYR A 101 13.30 1.19 -3.77
N LEU A 102 14.41 0.45 -3.89
CA LEU A 102 15.37 0.23 -2.82
C LEU A 102 16.21 1.48 -2.49
N MET A 103 16.28 2.47 -3.38
CA MET A 103 16.96 3.76 -3.11
C MET A 103 16.16 4.70 -2.21
N ALA A 104 14.85 4.54 -2.11
CA ALA A 104 13.97 5.42 -1.34
C ALA A 104 13.48 4.78 -0.05
N LYS A 105 13.09 5.63 0.93
CA LYS A 105 12.29 5.15 2.06
C LYS A 105 10.85 4.98 1.59
N PRO A 106 10.16 3.88 1.97
CA PRO A 106 8.75 3.75 1.72
C PRO A 106 7.95 4.87 2.40
N GLY A 107 6.92 5.36 1.72
CA GLY A 107 6.05 6.44 2.16
C GLY A 107 4.75 5.94 2.78
N MET A 108 4.21 6.71 3.73
CA MET A 108 2.80 6.55 4.13
C MET A 108 1.85 6.89 2.97
N THR A 109 2.18 7.91 2.19
CA THR A 109 1.53 8.24 0.92
C THR A 109 2.57 8.33 -0.19
N GLY A 110 2.10 8.39 -1.43
CA GLY A 110 2.95 8.37 -2.61
C GLY A 110 2.17 8.76 -3.85
N LEU A 111 2.87 8.82 -4.98
CA LEU A 111 2.31 9.35 -6.21
C LEU A 111 1.14 8.49 -6.73
N TRP A 112 1.27 7.16 -6.73
CA TRP A 112 0.18 6.31 -7.20
C TRP A 112 -1.04 6.36 -6.26
N GLN A 113 -0.83 6.47 -4.93
CA GLN A 113 -1.90 6.58 -3.94
C GLN A 113 -2.81 7.79 -4.21
N VAL A 114 -2.28 8.84 -4.83
CA VAL A 114 -3.03 10.06 -5.17
C VAL A 114 -3.41 10.18 -6.65
N SER A 115 -2.92 9.30 -7.52
CA SER A 115 -3.10 9.38 -8.98
C SER A 115 -4.18 8.44 -9.55
N GLY A 116 -4.78 7.58 -8.72
CA GLY A 116 -5.88 6.69 -9.15
C GLY A 116 -6.28 5.59 -8.15
N ARG A 117 -5.54 5.43 -7.04
CA ARG A 117 -5.82 4.45 -5.98
C ARG A 117 -6.02 3.02 -6.52
N ASN A 118 -7.23 2.47 -6.39
CA ASN A 118 -7.51 1.07 -6.71
C ASN A 118 -7.76 0.84 -8.21
N ASP A 119 -7.94 1.90 -9.00
CA ASP A 119 -8.32 1.79 -10.42
C ASP A 119 -7.09 1.69 -11.35
N VAL A 120 -5.89 1.69 -10.78
CA VAL A 120 -4.63 1.54 -11.51
C VAL A 120 -4.10 0.11 -11.35
N ASP A 121 -3.74 -0.49 -12.48
CA ASP A 121 -3.06 -1.77 -12.55
C ASP A 121 -1.68 -1.70 -11.86
N TYR A 122 -1.16 -2.86 -11.50
CA TYR A 122 0.06 -2.93 -10.71
C TYR A 122 1.28 -2.35 -11.42
N ASP A 123 1.41 -2.55 -12.73
CA ASP A 123 2.57 -2.07 -13.50
C ASP A 123 2.59 -0.54 -13.51
N THR A 124 1.41 0.09 -13.63
CA THR A 124 1.30 1.54 -13.47
C THR A 124 1.65 2.03 -12.06
N ARG A 125 1.39 1.23 -11.01
CA ARG A 125 1.83 1.58 -9.63
C ARG A 125 3.34 1.57 -9.52
N VAL A 126 3.99 0.53 -10.06
CA VAL A 126 5.46 0.44 -10.13
C VAL A 126 6.02 1.63 -10.89
N TYR A 127 5.45 1.95 -12.06
CA TYR A 127 5.86 3.12 -12.84
C TYR A 127 5.80 4.42 -12.03
N PHE A 128 4.71 4.67 -11.30
CA PHE A 128 4.58 5.87 -10.46
C PHE A 128 5.57 5.91 -9.31
N ASP A 129 5.86 4.77 -8.67
CA ASP A 129 6.85 4.67 -7.60
C ASP A 129 8.26 4.96 -8.16
N SER A 130 8.63 4.35 -9.29
CA SER A 130 9.89 4.62 -9.98
C SER A 130 10.00 6.07 -10.45
N TRP A 131 8.93 6.63 -11.03
CA TRP A 131 8.89 8.01 -11.49
C TRP A 131 9.08 8.98 -10.33
N TYR A 132 8.44 8.73 -9.19
CA TYR A 132 8.56 9.55 -7.99
C TYR A 132 10.02 9.59 -7.51
N VAL A 133 10.69 8.45 -7.43
CA VAL A 133 12.10 8.39 -7.01
C VAL A 133 13.00 9.11 -8.01
N LYS A 134 12.80 8.91 -9.31
CA LYS A 134 13.57 9.57 -10.39
C LYS A 134 13.40 11.08 -10.41
N ASN A 135 12.21 11.58 -10.03
CA ASN A 135 11.84 13.00 -10.10
C ASN A 135 11.63 13.61 -8.71
N TRP A 136 12.33 13.09 -7.69
CA TRP A 136 12.12 13.53 -6.33
C TRP A 136 12.48 15.01 -6.18
N THR A 137 11.52 15.80 -5.69
CA THR A 137 11.71 17.20 -5.29
C THR A 137 10.83 17.49 -4.07
N LEU A 138 11.26 18.44 -3.24
CA LEU A 138 10.45 18.89 -2.10
C LEU A 138 9.07 19.39 -2.53
N TRP A 139 8.98 20.01 -3.72
CA TRP A 139 7.70 20.49 -4.25
C TRP A 139 6.74 19.34 -4.60
N ASN A 140 7.27 18.23 -5.14
CA ASN A 140 6.47 17.04 -5.41
C ASN A 140 5.94 16.43 -4.11
N ASP A 141 6.73 16.40 -3.03
CA ASP A 141 6.27 15.92 -1.72
C ASP A 141 5.11 16.78 -1.19
N ILE A 142 5.25 18.11 -1.23
CA ILE A 142 4.19 19.04 -0.82
C ILE A 142 2.93 18.80 -1.65
N ALA A 143 3.05 18.69 -2.97
CA ALA A 143 1.92 18.44 -3.87
C ALA A 143 1.22 17.10 -3.54
N ILE A 144 1.97 16.04 -3.27
CA ILE A 144 1.42 14.73 -2.91
C ILE A 144 0.70 14.79 -1.55
N LEU A 145 1.26 15.49 -0.56
CA LEU A 145 0.60 15.68 0.75
C LEU A 145 -0.73 16.41 0.63
N PHE A 146 -0.80 17.49 -0.15
CA PHE A 146 -2.06 18.20 -0.41
C PHE A 146 -3.09 17.32 -1.14
N LYS A 147 -2.65 16.58 -2.17
CA LYS A 147 -3.53 15.63 -2.86
C LYS A 147 -4.03 14.53 -1.90
N THR A 148 -3.16 14.05 -1.01
CA THR A 148 -3.52 13.03 0.00
C THR A 148 -4.61 13.54 0.93
N ALA A 149 -4.48 14.76 1.46
CA ALA A 149 -5.51 15.37 2.30
C ALA A 149 -6.85 15.46 1.56
N LYS A 150 -6.85 15.89 0.30
CA LYS A 150 -8.05 15.96 -0.53
C LYS A 150 -8.71 14.59 -0.72
N VAL A 151 -7.92 13.56 -1.00
CA VAL A 151 -8.40 12.18 -1.22
C VAL A 151 -8.97 11.58 0.06
N VAL A 152 -8.30 11.77 1.21
CA VAL A 152 -8.78 11.29 2.51
C VAL A 152 -10.09 11.98 2.91
N LEU A 153 -10.19 13.30 2.70
CA LEU A 153 -11.41 14.06 3.01
C LEU A 153 -12.60 13.66 2.12
N ARG A 154 -12.36 13.39 0.83
CA ARG A 154 -13.40 12.95 -0.12
C ARG A 154 -13.79 11.49 0.03
N ARG A 155 -12.98 10.67 0.72
CA ARG A 155 -13.12 9.21 0.82
C ARG A 155 -13.07 8.49 -0.54
N ASP A 156 -12.52 9.13 -1.57
CA ASP A 156 -12.45 8.60 -2.93
C ASP A 156 -11.62 7.30 -2.94
N GLY A 157 -12.18 6.19 -3.43
CA GLY A 157 -11.48 4.89 -3.53
C GLY A 157 -11.28 4.13 -2.21
N ALA A 158 -11.95 4.51 -1.12
CA ALA A 158 -11.93 3.78 0.14
C ALA A 158 -13.00 2.67 0.15
N TYR A 159 -12.66 1.53 -0.47
CA TYR A 159 -13.41 0.26 -0.40
C TYR A 159 -12.59 -0.78 0.37
#